data_AF-A0A965MTZ3-F1
#
_entry.id   AF-A0A965MTZ3-F1
#
_cell.length_a   1.000
_cell.length_b   1.000
_cell.length_c   1.000
_cell.angle_alpha   90.00
_cell.angle_beta   90.00
_cell.angle_gamma   90.00
#
_symmetry.space_group_name_H-M   'P 1'
#
loop_
_entity.id
_entity.type
_entity.pdbx_description
1 polymer ?
#
loop_
_entity_poly.entity_id
_entity_poly.type
_entity_poly.pdbx_seq_one_letter_code
_entity_poly.pdbx_strand_id
1 'polypeptide(L)'
;AAAVIGAVRSEVPSGIPVIAKLSPDVTDLVSIAGSVLDAGADALALINTLLGVVINPDTLRPALGGITGGLSGPAIRPVAVRAVYQVRAAFPDVSILGMGGIRTGADAMEFLAAGASAISVGTAIFNDPSAPARIHRELRELLAAKGIGDIRDVIGVAHTPLPTRTSIAHSDGDAGTRAALTASSQPSVIEAATVDQIVIRSERIAPAVQGVEIIEDISVEFDWIRSRTNATESAAETTAEVES
;
A
#
# COMPACT_ATOMS: atom_id res chain seq x y z
N ALA A 1 3.50 1.57 16.33
CA ALA A 1 3.20 2.26 15.06
C ALA A 1 3.18 3.77 15.25
N ALA A 2 2.23 4.33 16.02
CA ALA A 2 2.12 5.77 16.29
C ALA A 2 3.44 6.44 16.73
N ALA A 3 4.16 5.87 17.71
CA ALA A 3 5.43 6.43 18.18
C ALA A 3 6.50 6.54 17.08
N VAL A 4 6.55 5.58 16.15
CA VAL A 4 7.48 5.60 15.01
C VAL A 4 7.09 6.71 14.04
N ILE A 5 5.80 6.87 13.76
CA ILE A 5 5.32 7.95 12.89
C ILE A 5 5.60 9.31 13.51
N GLY A 6 5.36 9.49 14.82
CA GLY A 6 5.69 10.72 15.52
C GLY A 6 7.18 11.07 15.44
N ALA A 7 8.05 10.08 15.62
CA ALA A 7 9.50 10.26 15.46
C ALA A 7 9.89 10.57 14.01
N VAL A 8 9.32 9.89 13.01
CA VAL A 8 9.58 10.23 11.61
C VAL A 8 9.11 11.67 11.31
N ARG A 9 7.92 12.03 11.79
CA ARG A 9 7.33 13.34 11.53
C ARG A 9 8.14 14.49 12.13
N SER A 10 8.81 14.29 13.27
CA SER A 10 9.68 15.29 13.89
C SER A 10 10.96 15.55 13.09
N GLU A 11 11.48 14.53 12.39
CA GLU A 11 12.71 14.63 11.62
C GLU A 11 12.49 15.07 10.16
N VAL A 12 11.32 14.74 9.59
CA VAL A 12 11.02 15.05 8.18
C VAL A 12 10.59 16.52 8.04
N PRO A 13 11.18 17.30 7.12
CA PRO A 13 10.78 18.68 6.85
C PRO A 13 9.27 18.86 6.61
N SER A 14 8.75 20.00 7.07
CA SER A 14 7.37 20.40 6.79
C SER A 14 7.13 20.46 5.28
N GLY A 15 5.98 19.95 4.84
CA GLY A 15 5.60 19.89 3.42
C GLY A 15 6.01 18.61 2.69
N ILE A 16 6.86 17.75 3.27
CA ILE A 16 7.13 16.41 2.74
C ILE A 16 6.10 15.43 3.32
N PRO A 17 5.26 14.77 2.50
CA PRO A 17 4.23 13.87 2.99
C PRO A 17 4.78 12.55 3.51
N VAL A 18 4.21 12.05 4.60
CA VAL A 18 4.53 10.78 5.24
C VAL A 18 3.40 9.78 4.98
N ILE A 19 3.73 8.67 4.31
CA ILE A 19 2.77 7.60 4.02
C ILE A 19 3.07 6.40 4.92
N ALA A 20 2.12 6.01 5.76
CA ALA A 20 2.28 4.83 6.61
C ALA A 20 1.85 3.55 5.89
N LYS A 21 2.79 2.64 5.63
CA LYS A 21 2.50 1.33 5.02
C LYS A 21 2.16 0.30 6.09
N LEU A 22 0.92 -0.19 6.10
CA LEU A 22 0.42 -1.04 7.18
C LEU A 22 0.45 -2.53 6.81
N SER A 23 0.80 -3.34 7.80
CA SER A 23 0.67 -4.80 7.73
C SER A 23 -0.80 -5.21 7.85
N PRO A 24 -1.25 -6.22 7.07
CA PRO A 24 -2.57 -6.82 7.21
C PRO A 24 -2.69 -7.78 8.41
N ASP A 25 -1.56 -8.24 8.98
CA ASP A 25 -1.49 -9.28 10.03
C ASP A 25 -1.75 -8.69 11.41
N VAL A 26 -2.93 -8.12 11.60
CA VAL A 26 -3.36 -7.44 12.82
C VAL A 26 -4.84 -7.73 13.09
N THR A 27 -5.22 -7.78 14.36
CA THR A 27 -6.61 -8.05 14.75
C THR A 27 -7.55 -6.90 14.37
N ASP A 28 -7.10 -5.66 14.53
CA ASP A 28 -7.87 -4.45 14.22
C ASP A 28 -7.01 -3.47 13.42
N LEU A 29 -7.14 -3.55 12.09
CA LEU A 29 -6.43 -2.67 11.17
C LEU A 29 -6.92 -1.21 11.24
N VAL A 30 -8.22 -1.00 11.53
CA VAL A 30 -8.82 0.34 11.56
C VAL A 30 -8.27 1.13 12.74
N SER A 31 -8.17 0.51 13.91
CA SER A 31 -7.55 1.12 15.09
C SER A 31 -6.08 1.51 14.85
N ILE A 32 -5.30 0.63 14.21
CA ILE A 32 -3.90 0.92 13.86
C ILE A 32 -3.81 2.06 12.85
N ALA A 33 -4.66 2.06 11.82
CA ALA A 33 -4.75 3.13 10.83
C ALA A 33 -5.03 4.48 11.49
N GLY A 34 -6.01 4.55 12.40
CA GLY A 34 -6.29 5.77 13.18
C GLY A 34 -5.06 6.23 13.97
N SER A 35 -4.40 5.31 14.69
CA SER A 35 -3.24 5.66 15.52
C SER A 35 -2.06 6.26 14.75
N VAL A 36 -1.84 5.85 13.49
CA VAL A 36 -0.76 6.41 12.67
C VAL A 36 -1.15 7.74 12.03
N LEU A 37 -2.42 7.92 11.69
CA LEU A 37 -2.96 9.20 11.19
C LEU A 37 -2.87 10.26 12.28
N ASP A 38 -3.33 9.92 13.50
CA ASP A 38 -3.25 10.81 14.68
C ASP A 38 -1.80 11.20 15.02
N ALA A 39 -0.84 10.32 14.71
CA ALA A 39 0.58 10.57 14.91
C ALA A 39 1.23 11.43 13.81
N GLY A 40 0.49 11.79 12.75
CA GLY A 40 0.95 12.69 11.70
C GLY A 40 1.28 12.02 10.37
N ALA A 41 0.76 10.83 10.08
CA ALA A 41 0.79 10.29 8.72
C ALA A 41 -0.23 11.03 7.83
N ASP A 42 0.20 11.45 6.64
CA ASP A 42 -0.62 12.18 5.67
C ASP A 42 -1.50 11.24 4.81
N ALA A 43 -1.05 9.99 4.65
CA ALA A 43 -1.75 8.97 3.87
C ALA A 43 -1.39 7.56 4.33
N LEU A 44 -2.13 6.57 3.82
CA LEU A 44 -1.93 5.15 4.13
C LEU A 44 -1.59 4.35 2.87
N ALA A 45 -0.69 3.38 3.01
CA ALA A 45 -0.44 2.35 2.00
C ALA A 45 -0.88 0.99 2.53
N LEU A 46 -1.80 0.33 1.82
CA LEU A 46 -2.46 -0.90 2.26
C LEU A 46 -2.43 -1.94 1.13
N ILE A 47 -1.80 -3.10 1.26
CA ILE A 47 -1.21 -3.72 2.47
C ILE A 47 0.25 -4.12 2.25
N ASN A 48 0.95 -4.42 3.34
CA ASN A 48 2.16 -5.25 3.28
C ASN A 48 1.80 -6.74 3.03
N THR A 49 2.80 -7.61 2.95
CA THR A 49 2.61 -9.06 2.80
C THR A 49 1.91 -9.69 4.02
N LEU A 50 1.30 -10.87 3.81
CA LEU A 50 0.89 -11.75 4.90
C LEU A 50 2.05 -12.66 5.32
N LEU A 51 2.07 -13.16 6.54
CA LEU A 51 3.03 -14.18 6.98
C LEU A 51 2.63 -15.59 6.51
N GLY A 52 3.60 -16.31 5.97
CA GLY A 52 3.45 -17.71 5.58
C GLY A 52 4.66 -18.57 5.93
N VAL A 53 4.47 -19.89 5.90
CA VAL A 53 5.52 -20.90 6.01
C VAL A 53 5.32 -21.93 4.91
N VAL A 54 6.42 -22.41 4.34
CA VAL A 54 6.42 -23.54 3.42
C VAL A 54 7.30 -24.62 4.04
N ILE A 55 6.77 -25.83 4.20
CA ILE A 55 7.52 -26.99 4.67
C ILE A 55 7.96 -27.80 3.45
N ASN A 56 9.27 -28.05 3.33
CA ASN A 56 9.78 -28.95 2.31
C ASN A 56 9.35 -30.40 2.67
N PRO A 57 8.63 -31.12 1.77
CA PRO A 57 8.08 -32.44 2.08
C PRO A 57 9.14 -33.54 2.20
N ASP A 58 10.31 -33.37 1.58
CA ASP A 58 11.39 -34.36 1.63
C ASP A 58 12.20 -34.24 2.93
N THR A 59 12.42 -33.01 3.39
CA THR A 59 13.22 -32.76 4.61
C THR A 59 12.37 -32.59 5.86
N LEU A 60 11.07 -32.36 5.72
CA LEU A 60 10.14 -32.01 6.81
C LEU A 60 10.65 -30.82 7.65
N ARG A 61 11.26 -29.84 6.98
CA ARG A 61 11.79 -28.61 7.56
C ARG A 61 11.27 -27.38 6.81
N PRO A 62 11.27 -26.19 7.45
CA PRO A 62 10.98 -24.94 6.74
C PRO A 62 11.87 -24.78 5.51
N ALA A 63 11.26 -24.42 4.38
CA ALA A 63 11.94 -24.21 3.12
C ALA A 63 12.68 -22.87 3.07
N LEU A 64 12.27 -21.90 3.89
CA LEU A 64 12.90 -20.60 4.01
C LEU A 64 13.85 -20.57 5.21
N GLY A 65 15.02 -19.94 5.05
CA GLY A 65 16.02 -19.82 6.13
C GLY A 65 15.51 -19.02 7.33
N GLY A 66 14.63 -18.04 7.09
CA GLY A 66 13.91 -17.27 8.14
C GLY A 66 12.73 -18.01 8.77
N ILE A 67 12.50 -19.29 8.43
CA ILE A 67 11.33 -20.12 8.78
C ILE A 67 10.05 -19.60 8.12
N THR A 68 9.66 -18.37 8.42
CA THR A 68 8.53 -17.67 7.80
C THR A 68 9.01 -16.79 6.64
N GLY A 69 8.06 -16.31 5.85
CA GLY A 69 8.28 -15.31 4.81
C GLY A 69 7.00 -14.58 4.43
N GLY A 70 7.16 -13.51 3.66
CA GLY A 70 6.05 -12.73 3.14
C GLY A 70 5.33 -13.42 1.97
N LEU A 71 4.06 -13.78 2.18
CA LEU A 71 3.14 -14.14 1.13
C LEU A 71 2.62 -12.87 0.44
N SER A 72 2.84 -12.80 -0.87
CA SER A 72 2.39 -11.71 -1.73
C SER A 72 1.67 -12.26 -2.97
N GLY A 73 1.34 -11.35 -3.90
CA GLY A 73 0.70 -11.73 -5.16
C GLY A 73 -0.79 -12.01 -5.04
N PRO A 74 -1.39 -12.63 -6.07
CA PRO A 74 -2.85 -12.69 -6.24
C PRO A 74 -3.58 -13.37 -5.09
N ALA A 75 -2.90 -14.28 -4.40
CA ALA A 75 -3.44 -15.00 -3.25
C ALA A 75 -3.90 -14.07 -2.12
N ILE A 76 -3.24 -12.91 -1.95
CA ILE A 76 -3.56 -11.98 -0.86
C ILE A 76 -4.55 -10.89 -1.26
N ARG A 77 -4.96 -10.82 -2.53
CA ARG A 77 -5.80 -9.72 -3.04
C ARG A 77 -7.11 -9.54 -2.28
N PRO A 78 -7.90 -10.59 -1.97
CA PRO A 78 -9.15 -10.41 -1.23
C PRO A 78 -8.93 -9.80 0.16
N VAL A 79 -7.80 -10.10 0.81
CA VAL A 79 -7.43 -9.51 2.11
C VAL A 79 -7.06 -8.04 1.95
N ALA A 80 -6.31 -7.70 0.90
CA ALA A 80 -5.93 -6.32 0.57
C ALA A 80 -7.16 -5.44 0.26
N VAL A 81 -8.09 -5.94 -0.54
CA VAL A 81 -9.34 -5.24 -0.90
C VAL A 81 -10.20 -5.03 0.34
N ARG A 82 -10.36 -6.05 1.20
CA ARG A 82 -11.04 -5.92 2.49
C ARG A 82 -10.40 -4.83 3.36
N ALA A 83 -9.07 -4.81 3.45
CA ALA A 83 -8.34 -3.82 4.23
C ALA A 83 -8.60 -2.39 3.75
N VAL A 84 -8.51 -2.16 2.44
CA VAL A 84 -8.83 -0.86 1.82
C VAL A 84 -10.28 -0.47 2.09
N TYR A 85 -11.22 -1.39 1.91
CA TYR A 85 -12.64 -1.16 2.16
C TYR A 85 -12.90 -0.73 3.62
N GLN A 86 -12.38 -1.49 4.59
CA GLN A 86 -12.59 -1.21 6.01
C GLN A 86 -11.98 0.14 6.43
N VAL A 87 -10.77 0.44 5.97
CA VAL A 87 -10.09 1.70 6.29
C VAL A 87 -10.78 2.89 5.62
N ARG A 88 -11.21 2.77 4.36
CA ARG A 88 -11.98 3.83 3.68
C ARG A 88 -13.29 4.12 4.42
N ALA A 89 -14.02 3.09 4.86
CA ALA A 89 -15.27 3.26 5.59
C ALA A 89 -15.08 4.02 6.90
N ALA A 90 -13.97 3.78 7.60
CA ALA A 90 -13.64 4.45 8.86
C ALA A 90 -13.05 5.85 8.67
N PHE A 91 -12.29 6.07 7.59
CA PHE A 91 -11.60 7.32 7.29
C PHE A 91 -11.91 7.80 5.86
N PRO A 92 -13.08 8.42 5.63
CA PRO A 92 -13.55 8.77 4.29
C PRO A 92 -12.63 9.72 3.52
N ASP A 93 -11.91 10.61 4.21
CA ASP A 93 -11.12 11.67 3.60
C ASP A 93 -9.63 11.32 3.40
N VAL A 94 -9.18 10.19 3.94
CA VAL A 94 -7.76 9.81 3.92
C VAL A 94 -7.34 9.30 2.54
N SER A 95 -6.20 9.74 2.02
CA SER A 95 -5.66 9.16 0.78
C SER A 95 -5.12 7.75 1.04
N ILE A 96 -5.55 6.77 0.23
CA ILE A 96 -5.14 5.37 0.37
C ILE A 96 -4.44 4.90 -0.91
N LEU A 97 -3.19 4.45 -0.79
CA LEU A 97 -2.47 3.72 -1.82
C LEU A 97 -2.74 2.21 -1.66
N GLY A 98 -3.59 1.66 -2.51
CA GLY A 98 -4.00 0.25 -2.48
C GLY A 98 -3.03 -0.67 -3.22
N MET A 99 -2.64 -1.79 -2.61
CA MET A 99 -1.73 -2.78 -3.20
C MET A 99 -1.95 -4.16 -2.59
N GLY A 100 -1.52 -5.19 -3.33
CA GLY A 100 -1.61 -6.60 -2.92
C GLY A 100 -2.30 -7.43 -3.98
N GLY A 101 -1.52 -8.12 -4.82
CA GLY A 101 -2.05 -9.09 -5.77
C GLY A 101 -2.80 -8.56 -6.99
N ILE A 102 -2.60 -7.29 -7.35
CA ILE A 102 -3.11 -6.68 -8.59
C ILE A 102 -2.33 -7.25 -9.79
N ARG A 103 -3.04 -7.81 -10.78
CA ARG A 103 -2.46 -8.31 -12.03
C ARG A 103 -3.10 -7.75 -13.29
N THR A 104 -4.33 -7.24 -13.17
CA THR A 104 -5.17 -6.79 -14.29
C THR A 104 -5.81 -5.43 -14.00
N GLY A 105 -6.32 -4.77 -15.03
CA GLY A 105 -7.13 -3.56 -14.88
C GLY A 105 -8.42 -3.78 -14.07
N ALA A 106 -8.98 -4.99 -14.12
CA ALA A 106 -10.15 -5.36 -13.31
C ALA A 106 -9.79 -5.45 -11.81
N ASP A 107 -8.62 -6.02 -11.50
CA ASP A 107 -8.12 -6.02 -10.11
C ASP A 107 -7.89 -4.57 -9.65
N ALA A 108 -7.33 -3.70 -10.49
CA ALA A 108 -7.15 -2.28 -10.14
C ALA A 108 -8.50 -1.57 -9.88
N MET A 109 -9.52 -1.85 -10.70
CA MET A 109 -10.88 -1.35 -10.50
C MET A 109 -11.46 -1.78 -9.14
N GLU A 110 -11.19 -3.01 -8.69
CA GLU A 110 -11.62 -3.54 -7.39
C GLU A 110 -11.08 -2.66 -6.23
N PHE A 111 -9.79 -2.29 -6.28
CA PHE A 111 -9.18 -1.42 -5.27
C PHE A 111 -9.77 0.00 -5.28
N LEU A 112 -9.98 0.58 -6.46
CA LEU A 112 -10.58 1.90 -6.59
C LEU A 112 -12.02 1.89 -6.03
N ALA A 113 -12.84 0.93 -6.47
CA ALA A 113 -14.21 0.76 -5.97
C ALA A 113 -14.27 0.56 -4.46
N ALA A 114 -13.31 -0.17 -3.88
CA ALA A 114 -13.19 -0.36 -2.44
C ALA A 114 -12.77 0.91 -1.68
N GLY A 115 -12.12 1.88 -2.33
CA GLY A 115 -11.77 3.17 -1.73
C GLY A 115 -10.33 3.61 -1.89
N ALA A 116 -9.48 2.88 -2.62
CA ALA A 116 -8.13 3.33 -2.91
C ALA A 116 -8.15 4.58 -3.79
N SER A 117 -7.28 5.54 -3.48
CA SER A 117 -7.07 6.76 -4.26
C SER A 117 -6.05 6.56 -5.39
N ALA A 118 -5.13 5.62 -5.19
CA ALA A 118 -4.13 5.18 -6.14
C ALA A 118 -3.83 3.70 -5.91
N ILE A 119 -3.16 3.05 -6.87
CA ILE A 119 -2.75 1.65 -6.74
C ILE A 119 -1.24 1.46 -6.94
N SER A 120 -0.69 0.39 -6.36
CA SER A 120 0.67 -0.08 -6.64
C SER A 120 0.70 -1.56 -7.01
N VAL A 121 1.62 -1.90 -7.92
CA VAL A 121 1.79 -3.24 -8.48
C VAL A 121 3.17 -3.74 -8.07
N GLY A 122 3.21 -4.82 -7.28
CA GLY A 122 4.46 -5.46 -6.83
C GLY A 122 4.70 -6.78 -7.54
N THR A 123 4.20 -7.88 -6.98
CA THR A 123 4.51 -9.27 -7.40
C THR A 123 4.34 -9.55 -8.89
N ALA A 124 3.40 -8.88 -9.58
CA ALA A 124 3.19 -9.08 -11.01
C ALA A 124 4.42 -8.68 -11.86
N ILE A 125 5.20 -7.71 -11.41
CA ILE A 125 6.40 -7.20 -12.10
C ILE A 125 7.46 -8.31 -12.25
N PHE A 126 7.59 -9.20 -11.27
CA PHE A 126 8.58 -10.29 -11.33
C PHE A 126 8.32 -11.29 -12.46
N ASN A 127 7.05 -11.47 -12.86
CA ASN A 127 6.68 -12.32 -13.98
C ASN A 127 6.58 -11.53 -15.29
N ASP A 128 6.19 -10.26 -15.21
CA ASP A 128 5.98 -9.39 -16.36
C ASP A 128 6.31 -7.93 -16.01
N PRO A 129 7.49 -7.43 -16.41
CA PRO A 129 7.90 -6.05 -16.17
C PRO A 129 6.97 -5.02 -16.83
N SER A 130 6.22 -5.41 -17.87
CA SER A 130 5.24 -4.52 -18.54
C SER A 130 3.89 -4.44 -17.82
N ALA A 131 3.69 -5.24 -16.76
CA ALA A 131 2.42 -5.35 -16.06
C ALA A 131 1.85 -3.98 -15.63
N PRO A 132 2.62 -3.02 -15.07
CA PRO A 132 2.06 -1.73 -14.68
C PRO A 132 1.45 -0.96 -15.86
N ALA A 133 2.15 -0.90 -17.00
CA ALA A 133 1.66 -0.23 -18.21
C ALA A 133 0.45 -0.94 -18.81
N ARG A 134 0.46 -2.28 -18.84
CA ARG A 134 -0.69 -3.08 -19.30
C ARG A 134 -1.91 -2.85 -18.41
N ILE A 135 -1.77 -2.94 -17.09
CA ILE A 135 -2.85 -2.75 -16.11
C ILE A 135 -3.45 -1.36 -16.25
N HIS A 136 -2.63 -0.33 -16.42
CA HIS A 136 -3.11 1.03 -16.66
C HIS A 136 -3.96 1.13 -17.93
N ARG A 137 -3.52 0.52 -19.04
CA ARG A 137 -4.30 0.46 -20.28
C ARG A 137 -5.62 -0.28 -20.10
N GLU A 138 -5.59 -1.49 -19.51
CA GLU A 138 -6.79 -2.29 -19.25
C GLU A 138 -7.79 -1.54 -18.36
N LEU A 139 -7.31 -0.83 -17.33
CA LEU A 139 -8.16 -0.01 -16.46
C LEU A 139 -8.83 1.13 -17.25
N ARG A 140 -8.09 1.82 -18.12
CA ARG A 140 -8.64 2.87 -18.99
C ARG A 140 -9.71 2.34 -19.92
N GLU A 141 -9.48 1.18 -20.53
CA GLU A 141 -10.45 0.51 -21.39
C GLU A 141 -11.72 0.14 -20.61
N LEU A 142 -11.57 -0.39 -19.38
CA LEU A 142 -12.70 -0.72 -18.50
C LEU A 142 -13.51 0.51 -18.06
N LEU A 143 -12.84 1.63 -17.74
CA LEU A 143 -13.51 2.89 -17.40
C LEU A 143 -14.30 3.41 -18.62
N ALA A 144 -13.67 3.44 -19.80
CA ALA A 144 -14.31 3.87 -21.04
C ALA A 144 -15.51 2.99 -21.42
N ALA A 145 -15.37 1.66 -21.30
CA ALA A 145 -16.46 0.72 -21.57
C ALA A 145 -17.67 0.90 -20.63
N LYS A 146 -17.44 1.46 -19.43
CA LYS A 146 -18.48 1.80 -18.45
C LYS A 146 -19.00 3.24 -18.59
N GLY A 147 -18.47 4.03 -19.53
CA GLY A 147 -18.83 5.44 -19.70
C GLY A 147 -18.31 6.35 -18.58
N ILE A 148 -17.26 5.93 -17.86
CA ILE A 148 -16.70 6.65 -16.72
C ILE A 148 -15.56 7.55 -17.22
N GLY A 149 -15.76 8.86 -17.15
CA GLY A 149 -14.81 9.87 -17.65
C GLY A 149 -13.73 10.27 -16.64
N ASP A 150 -14.02 10.15 -15.34
CA ASP A 150 -13.07 10.46 -14.26
C ASP A 150 -12.92 9.25 -13.33
N ILE A 151 -11.67 8.92 -13.00
CA ILE A 151 -11.36 7.85 -12.04
C ILE A 151 -11.92 8.15 -10.64
N ARG A 152 -12.12 9.42 -10.30
CA ARG A 152 -12.70 9.82 -9.02
C ARG A 152 -14.12 9.30 -8.84
N ASP A 153 -14.86 9.12 -9.93
CA ASP A 153 -16.25 8.64 -9.90
C ASP A 153 -16.36 7.16 -9.49
N VAL A 154 -15.25 6.41 -9.51
CA VAL A 154 -15.22 5.02 -9.02
C VAL A 154 -14.65 4.87 -7.63
N ILE A 155 -13.95 5.88 -7.09
CA ILE A 155 -13.29 5.76 -5.80
C ILE A 155 -14.34 5.61 -4.70
N GLY A 156 -14.30 4.46 -4.02
CA GLY A 156 -15.18 4.18 -2.88
C GLY A 156 -16.66 3.94 -3.25
N VAL A 157 -17.00 3.74 -4.53
CA VAL A 157 -18.40 3.54 -4.95
C VAL A 157 -19.06 2.34 -4.25
N ALA A 158 -18.27 1.35 -3.82
CA ALA A 158 -18.74 0.16 -3.10
C ALA A 158 -19.30 0.46 -1.70
N HIS A 159 -19.07 1.66 -1.17
CA HIS A 159 -19.64 2.12 0.11
C HIS A 159 -21.06 2.69 -0.03
N THR A 160 -21.50 2.95 -1.26
CA THR A 160 -22.86 3.44 -1.52
C THR A 160 -23.85 2.28 -1.48
N PRO A 161 -24.95 2.38 -0.72
CA PRO A 161 -25.99 1.35 -0.74
C PRO A 161 -26.48 1.09 -2.17
N LEU A 162 -26.60 -0.18 -2.54
CA LEU A 162 -27.23 -0.53 -3.79
C LEU A 162 -28.67 0.02 -3.80
N PRO A 163 -29.18 0.47 -4.96
CA PRO A 163 -30.59 0.80 -5.08
C PRO A 163 -31.39 -0.40 -4.60
N THR A 164 -32.30 -0.18 -3.65
CA THR A 164 -33.18 -1.22 -3.15
C THR A 164 -33.88 -1.85 -4.35
N ARG A 165 -33.59 -3.13 -4.62
CA ARG A 165 -34.45 -3.91 -5.50
C ARG A 165 -35.84 -3.83 -4.90
N THR A 166 -36.80 -3.24 -5.61
CA THR A 166 -38.21 -3.36 -5.24
C THR A 166 -38.51 -4.85 -5.16
N SER A 167 -38.63 -5.37 -3.94
CA SER A 167 -38.92 -6.77 -3.72
C SER A 167 -40.33 -7.04 -4.21
N ILE A 168 -40.47 -7.99 -5.14
CA ILE A 168 -41.73 -8.70 -5.27
C ILE A 168 -41.85 -9.50 -3.96
N ALA A 169 -42.89 -9.19 -3.17
CA ALA A 169 -43.11 -9.77 -1.86
C ALA A 169 -43.08 -11.30 -1.93
N HIS A 170 -42.19 -11.92 -1.16
CA HIS A 170 -42.25 -13.34 -0.80
C HIS A 170 -42.31 -13.41 0.72
N SER A 171 -43.37 -14.05 1.21
CA SER A 171 -43.79 -14.16 2.60
C SER A 171 -42.89 -15.11 3.41
N ASP A 172 -42.42 -14.58 4.54
CA ASP A 172 -42.14 -15.15 5.87
C ASP A 172 -41.42 -16.51 6.03
N GLY A 173 -40.45 -16.53 6.95
CA GLY A 173 -39.92 -17.77 7.53
C GLY A 173 -38.67 -17.65 8.40
N ASP A 174 -38.85 -17.20 9.64
CA ASP A 174 -38.17 -17.64 10.87
C ASP A 174 -36.74 -17.17 11.25
N ALA A 175 -36.60 -16.97 12.57
CA ALA A 175 -35.52 -16.35 13.32
C ALA A 175 -34.50 -17.36 13.87
N GLY A 176 -33.31 -16.88 14.26
CA GLY A 176 -32.34 -17.71 14.96
C GLY A 176 -31.04 -17.01 15.39
N THR A 177 -31.05 -16.41 16.57
CA THR A 177 -29.92 -15.84 17.32
C THR A 177 -28.79 -16.85 17.61
N ARG A 178 -27.50 -16.43 17.55
CA ARG A 178 -26.48 -16.86 18.55
C ARG A 178 -25.17 -16.03 18.57
N ALA A 179 -25.04 -15.34 19.72
CA ALA A 179 -23.90 -14.94 20.55
C ALA A 179 -22.43 -15.05 20.09
N ALA A 180 -21.69 -14.00 20.50
CA ALA A 180 -20.27 -13.74 20.44
C ALA A 180 -19.40 -14.67 21.32
N LEU A 181 -18.14 -14.86 20.91
CA LEU A 181 -17.06 -15.40 21.73
C LEU A 181 -15.83 -14.49 21.64
N THR A 182 -15.25 -14.28 22.81
CA THR A 182 -14.28 -13.26 23.23
C THR A 182 -12.85 -13.51 22.77
N ALA A 183 -12.10 -12.42 22.55
CA ALA A 183 -10.69 -12.39 22.21
C ALA A 183 -9.77 -12.89 23.35
N SER A 184 -8.67 -13.53 22.96
CA SER A 184 -7.54 -13.91 23.81
C SER A 184 -6.28 -13.24 23.27
N SER A 185 -5.54 -12.57 24.15
CA SER A 185 -4.34 -11.77 23.89
C SER A 185 -3.05 -12.57 24.09
N GLN A 186 -2.08 -12.44 23.17
CA GLN A 186 -0.65 -12.74 23.36
C GLN A 186 0.22 -11.86 22.42
N PRO A 187 1.52 -11.67 22.72
CA PRO A 187 2.26 -10.43 22.42
C PRO A 187 2.93 -10.43 21.04
N SER A 188 3.21 -9.24 20.49
CA SER A 188 3.97 -9.10 19.24
C SER A 188 5.38 -8.56 19.47
N VAL A 189 6.35 -9.38 19.07
CA VAL A 189 7.76 -9.07 18.81
C VAL A 189 7.84 -8.17 17.57
N ILE A 190 8.82 -7.26 17.54
CA ILE A 190 9.08 -6.29 16.46
C ILE A 190 9.91 -6.97 15.37
N GLU A 191 9.44 -6.98 14.12
CA GLU A 191 10.20 -7.42 12.95
C GLU A 191 10.15 -6.36 11.83
N ALA A 192 11.31 -6.13 11.20
CA ALA A 192 11.62 -5.01 10.32
C ALA A 192 11.01 -5.16 8.92
N ALA A 193 10.50 -4.05 8.35
CA ALA A 193 9.96 -3.99 6.99
C ALA A 193 10.95 -3.33 6.02
N THR A 194 11.32 -4.02 4.94
CA THR A 194 11.95 -3.45 3.74
C THR A 194 10.89 -3.07 2.70
N VAL A 195 11.09 -1.96 1.97
CA VAL A 195 10.12 -1.33 1.06
C VAL A 195 10.67 -1.32 -0.38
N ASP A 196 9.95 -1.94 -1.32
CA ASP A 196 10.14 -1.82 -2.79
C ASP A 196 8.77 -1.58 -3.46
N GLN A 197 8.44 -0.39 -3.99
CA GLN A 197 7.21 -0.17 -4.81
C GLN A 197 7.32 1.07 -5.74
N ILE A 198 6.79 0.95 -6.98
CA ILE A 198 6.53 2.04 -7.95
C ILE A 198 5.07 2.53 -7.83
N VAL A 199 4.83 3.83 -7.96
CA VAL A 199 3.50 4.48 -7.87
C VAL A 199 3.09 5.07 -9.22
N ILE A 200 1.95 4.67 -9.78
CA ILE A 200 1.41 5.28 -11.02
C ILE A 200 0.48 6.44 -10.66
N ARG A 201 0.77 7.65 -11.15
CA ARG A 201 -0.05 8.88 -11.00
C ARG A 201 -0.80 9.26 -12.28
N SER A 202 -1.93 9.96 -12.13
CA SER A 202 -2.64 10.66 -13.21
C SER A 202 -2.41 12.17 -13.07
N GLU A 203 -2.03 12.84 -14.15
CA GLU A 203 -1.45 14.19 -14.19
C GLU A 203 -2.40 15.38 -13.88
N ARG A 204 -3.63 15.14 -13.39
CA ARG A 204 -4.60 16.24 -13.18
C ARG A 204 -5.34 16.20 -11.84
N ILE A 205 -4.60 16.24 -10.74
CA ILE A 205 -5.15 16.59 -9.42
C ILE A 205 -4.34 17.74 -8.83
N ALA A 206 -5.00 18.87 -8.54
CA ALA A 206 -4.45 20.01 -7.79
C ALA A 206 -5.50 20.47 -6.74
N PRO A 207 -5.13 21.13 -5.63
CA PRO A 207 -3.85 21.14 -4.92
C PRO A 207 -4.07 20.81 -3.42
N ALA A 208 -3.76 19.58 -3.00
CA ALA A 208 -3.60 19.28 -1.56
C ALA A 208 -2.32 18.47 -1.26
N VAL A 209 -1.57 18.09 -2.29
CA VAL A 209 -0.26 17.43 -2.15
C VAL A 209 0.66 17.89 -3.28
N GLN A 210 1.00 19.19 -3.30
CA GLN A 210 2.18 19.66 -4.04
C GLN A 210 3.40 19.28 -3.21
N GLY A 211 4.25 18.37 -3.72
CA GLY A 211 5.55 18.07 -3.10
C GLY A 211 5.84 16.62 -2.69
N VAL A 212 5.11 15.61 -3.18
CA VAL A 212 5.67 14.25 -3.15
C VAL A 212 6.58 14.09 -4.35
N GLU A 213 7.86 14.34 -4.14
CA GLU A 213 8.92 13.68 -4.91
C GLU A 213 8.89 12.20 -4.51
N ILE A 214 8.47 11.34 -5.43
CA ILE A 214 8.78 9.92 -5.33
C ILE A 214 10.23 9.83 -5.76
N ILE A 215 11.13 9.42 -4.86
CA ILE A 215 12.47 8.97 -5.25
C ILE A 215 12.25 7.69 -6.06
N GLU A 216 12.10 7.84 -7.37
CA GLU A 216 12.43 6.79 -8.33
C GLU A 216 13.95 6.78 -8.43
N ASP A 217 14.61 5.82 -7.78
CA ASP A 217 15.98 5.50 -8.15
C ASP A 217 16.36 4.08 -7.76
N ILE A 218 16.07 3.12 -8.65
CA ILE A 218 16.98 2.01 -8.93
C ILE A 218 16.90 1.75 -10.44
N SER A 219 17.46 2.66 -11.24
CA SER A 219 18.22 2.23 -12.41
C SER A 219 19.64 2.04 -11.93
N VAL A 220 20.16 0.82 -12.05
CA VAL A 220 21.58 0.54 -11.79
C VAL A 220 22.37 1.23 -12.91
N GLU A 221 22.80 2.47 -12.68
CA GLU A 221 23.73 3.18 -13.57
C GLU A 221 25.03 3.48 -12.81
N PHE A 222 26.07 2.70 -13.13
CA PHE A 222 27.36 2.62 -12.43
C PHE A 222 28.26 3.86 -12.55
N ASP A 223 27.79 5.00 -13.08
CA ASP A 223 28.67 6.11 -13.51
C ASP A 223 28.69 7.32 -12.55
N TRP A 224 27.75 7.42 -11.59
CA TRP A 224 27.71 8.54 -10.65
C TRP A 224 28.67 8.41 -9.45
N ILE A 225 29.12 7.20 -9.13
CA ILE A 225 30.08 6.94 -8.04
C ILE A 225 31.50 7.40 -8.39
N ARG A 226 31.84 7.57 -9.68
CA ARG A 226 33.18 8.03 -10.09
C ARG A 226 33.37 9.54 -10.04
N SER A 227 32.30 10.34 -10.10
CA SER A 227 32.42 11.79 -10.19
C SER A 227 32.46 12.52 -8.84
N ARG A 228 32.44 11.79 -7.71
CA ARG A 228 32.62 12.38 -6.37
C ARG A 228 33.77 11.79 -5.55
N THR A 229 34.47 10.77 -6.04
CA THR A 229 35.73 10.34 -5.41
C THR A 229 36.90 11.28 -5.73
N ASN A 230 36.85 12.01 -6.86
CA ASN A 230 37.88 12.99 -7.22
C ASN A 230 37.58 14.43 -6.75
N ALA A 231 36.41 14.67 -6.15
CA ALA A 231 36.03 16.00 -5.66
C ALA A 231 36.29 16.19 -4.15
N THR A 232 36.57 15.11 -3.42
CA THR A 232 36.96 15.15 -2.01
C THR A 232 38.45 15.00 -1.77
N GLU A 233 39.26 14.65 -2.78
CA GLU A 233 40.74 14.78 -2.69
C GLU A 233 41.23 16.19 -3.07
N SER A 234 40.49 16.97 -3.87
CA SER A 234 40.89 18.34 -4.22
C SER A 234 40.56 19.40 -3.16
N ALA A 235 39.68 19.11 -2.19
CA ALA A 235 39.28 20.06 -1.14
C ALA A 235 40.02 19.84 0.20
N ALA A 236 40.77 18.74 0.33
CA ALA A 236 41.62 18.47 1.49
C ALA A 236 43.06 18.98 1.34
N GLU A 237 43.49 19.38 0.13
CA GLU A 237 44.82 19.97 -0.12
C GLU A 237 44.87 21.50 -0.07
N THR A 238 43.74 22.21 0.03
CA THR A 238 43.73 23.70 0.02
C THR A 238 43.58 24.36 1.40
N THR A 239 43.42 23.58 2.48
CA THR A 239 43.36 24.10 3.86
C THR A 239 44.60 23.81 4.70
N ALA A 240 45.70 23.34 4.11
CA ALA A 240 46.97 23.10 4.79
C ALA A 240 48.10 24.13 4.48
N GLU A 241 47.84 25.18 3.68
CA GLU A 241 48.87 26.18 3.29
C GLU A 241 48.64 27.62 3.80
N VAL A 242 47.80 27.85 4.82
CA VAL A 242 47.62 29.20 5.40
C VAL A 242 47.93 29.30 6.91
N GLU A 243 48.47 28.26 7.54
CA GLU A 243 49.00 28.34 8.92
C GLU A 243 50.42 27.73 9.07
N SER A 244 51.34 28.06 8.16
CA SER A 244 52.79 27.93 8.40
C SER A 244 53.55 29.16 7.95
#